data_AF-A0A1C9I354-F1
#
_entry.id   AF-A0A1C9I354-F1
#
_cell.length_a   1.000
_cell.length_b   1.000
_cell.length_c   1.000
_cell.angle_alpha   90.00
_cell.angle_beta   90.00
_cell.angle_gamma   90.00
#
_symmetry.space_group_name_H-M   'P 1'
#
loop_
_entity.id
_entity.type
_entity.pdbx_description
1 polymer ?
#
loop_
_entity_poly.entity_id
_entity_poly.type
_entity_poly.pdbx_seq_one_letter_code
_entity_poly.pdbx_strand_id
1 'polypeptide(L)'
;MHLTNVACRTGTALNATRPPIGKTMTDAPENEALFNITGHYVQELKAVLQSESIVEGTDYENSAFNEKRRAEGLHLLRFHKTGTAAQATQIWEKHMTARAHR
;
A
#
# COMPACT_ATOMS: atom_id res chain seq x y z
N MET A 1 66.59 -4.65 -17.85
CA MET A 1 66.63 -4.56 -16.37
C MET A 1 65.20 -4.71 -15.86
N HIS A 2 65.04 -5.58 -14.87
CA HIS A 2 63.97 -5.67 -13.86
C HIS A 2 62.52 -6.02 -14.26
N LEU A 3 62.19 -7.25 -13.85
CA LEU A 3 60.88 -7.90 -13.67
C LEU A 3 60.05 -7.27 -12.54
N THR A 4 58.72 -7.43 -12.61
CA THR A 4 57.73 -7.81 -11.56
C THR A 4 56.37 -7.21 -11.95
N ASN A 5 55.18 -7.74 -11.65
CA ASN A 5 54.65 -9.05 -11.25
C ASN A 5 53.11 -8.92 -11.40
N VAL A 6 52.47 -10.06 -11.63
CA VAL A 6 51.05 -10.43 -11.51
C VAL A 6 50.12 -9.51 -10.67
N ALA A 7 48.93 -9.20 -11.21
CA ALA A 7 47.64 -9.33 -10.50
C ALA A 7 46.43 -9.16 -11.44
N CYS A 8 45.74 -10.26 -11.74
CA CYS A 8 44.34 -10.24 -12.16
C CYS A 8 43.51 -9.59 -11.05
N ARG A 9 42.82 -8.48 -11.33
CA ARG A 9 41.76 -7.97 -10.45
C ARG A 9 40.47 -7.83 -11.24
N THR A 10 39.60 -8.79 -11.00
CA THR A 10 38.18 -8.83 -11.33
C THR A 10 37.53 -7.50 -10.92
N GLY A 11 37.11 -6.72 -11.92
CA GLY A 11 36.29 -5.54 -11.73
C GLY A 11 34.85 -5.95 -11.43
N THR A 12 34.41 -5.59 -10.23
CA THR A 12 33.09 -5.77 -9.63
C THR A 12 31.93 -5.32 -10.54
N ALA A 13 31.00 -6.23 -10.86
CA ALA A 13 29.63 -5.88 -11.22
C ALA A 13 28.72 -6.29 -10.07
N LEU A 14 28.06 -5.29 -9.49
CA LEU A 14 27.17 -5.36 -8.33
C LEU A 14 26.00 -6.32 -8.59
N ASN A 15 26.06 -7.54 -8.07
CA ASN A 15 24.84 -8.25 -7.68
C ASN A 15 24.66 -8.04 -6.18
N ALA A 16 24.21 -6.84 -5.84
CA ALA A 16 23.74 -6.54 -4.51
C ALA A 16 22.46 -7.37 -4.30
N THR A 17 22.58 -8.49 -3.60
CA THR A 17 21.50 -9.04 -2.79
C THR A 17 21.00 -7.89 -1.92
N ARG A 18 19.97 -7.20 -2.39
CA ARG A 18 19.27 -6.17 -1.63
C ARG A 18 18.42 -6.92 -0.61
N PRO A 19 18.70 -6.84 0.70
CA PRO A 19 17.71 -7.28 1.67
C PRO A 19 16.49 -6.37 1.51
N PRO A 20 15.25 -6.90 1.45
CA PRO A 20 14.08 -6.04 1.51
C PRO A 20 14.08 -5.34 2.88
N ILE A 21 14.29 -4.03 2.81
CA ILE A 21 14.28 -3.08 3.91
C ILE A 21 12.86 -3.04 4.49
N GLY A 22 12.72 -3.53 5.71
CA GLY A 22 11.78 -3.06 6.75
C GLY A 22 10.28 -3.01 6.44
N LYS A 23 9.50 -3.80 7.17
CA LYS A 23 8.67 -3.33 8.31
C LYS A 23 7.73 -4.46 8.77
N THR A 24 8.00 -5.04 9.92
CA THR A 24 7.00 -5.77 10.72
C THR A 24 6.18 -4.78 11.55
N MET A 25 4.92 -5.16 11.85
CA MET A 25 3.88 -4.49 12.66
C MET A 25 3.06 -3.44 11.90
N THR A 26 1.93 -3.75 11.28
CA THR A 26 0.81 -4.59 11.71
C THR A 26 0.30 -5.31 10.48
N ASP A 27 0.30 -6.64 10.50
CA ASP A 27 -0.21 -7.49 9.42
C ASP A 27 -1.75 -7.35 9.40
N ALA A 28 -2.23 -6.20 8.91
CA ALA A 28 -3.47 -6.25 8.17
C ALA A 28 -3.16 -7.24 7.03
N PRO A 29 -3.91 -8.33 6.90
CA PRO A 29 -3.65 -9.32 5.85
C PRO A 29 -3.54 -8.57 4.52
N GLU A 30 -2.74 -9.06 3.56
CA GLU A 30 -2.37 -8.34 2.32
C GLU A 30 -3.56 -7.84 1.47
N ASN A 31 -4.76 -8.23 1.87
CA ASN A 31 -6.05 -7.88 1.32
C ASN A 31 -6.88 -6.96 2.24
N GLU A 32 -6.32 -6.34 3.28
CA GLU A 32 -7.02 -5.41 4.17
C GLU A 32 -6.40 -4.01 4.07
N ALA A 33 -7.24 -2.97 3.92
CA ALA A 33 -6.80 -1.58 3.95
C ALA A 33 -7.61 -0.77 4.97
N LEU A 34 -6.89 -0.13 5.88
CA LEU A 34 -7.47 0.71 6.93
C LEU A 34 -7.34 2.19 6.52
N PHE A 35 -8.48 2.86 6.39
CA PHE A 35 -8.57 4.26 6.01
C PHE A 35 -8.93 5.08 7.25
N ASN A 36 -8.16 6.14 7.52
CA ASN A 36 -8.49 7.11 8.56
C ASN A 36 -9.44 8.17 7.98
N ILE A 37 -10.73 7.85 7.98
CA ILE A 37 -11.79 8.66 7.37
C ILE A 37 -13.03 8.72 8.26
N THR A 38 -13.55 9.93 8.43
CA THR A 38 -14.84 10.17 9.09
C THR A 38 -16.01 9.79 8.18
N GLY A 39 -17.20 9.59 8.75
CA GLY A 39 -18.34 8.97 8.06
C GLY A 39 -18.74 9.61 6.72
N HIS A 40 -18.52 10.92 6.52
CA HIS A 40 -18.83 11.58 5.24
C HIS A 40 -17.83 11.22 4.13
N TYR A 41 -16.57 10.95 4.47
CA TYR A 41 -15.55 10.52 3.50
C TYR A 41 -15.70 9.06 3.09
N VAL A 42 -16.53 8.25 3.79
CA VAL A 42 -16.76 6.85 3.42
C VAL A 42 -17.46 6.73 2.08
N GLN A 43 -18.50 7.55 1.83
CA GLN A 43 -19.18 7.56 0.53
C GLN A 43 -18.26 8.05 -0.58
N GLU A 44 -17.43 9.06 -0.29
CA GLU A 44 -16.44 9.58 -1.23
C GLU A 44 -15.38 8.54 -1.56
N LEU A 45 -14.83 7.84 -0.57
CA LEU A 45 -13.90 6.73 -0.77
C LEU A 45 -14.50 5.68 -1.72
N LYS A 46 -15.73 5.25 -1.47
CA LYS A 46 -16.42 4.26 -2.32
C LYS A 46 -16.56 4.75 -3.76
N ALA A 47 -16.95 6.00 -3.96
CA ALA A 47 -17.08 6.59 -5.30
C ALA A 47 -15.73 6.68 -6.03
N VAL A 48 -14.67 7.07 -5.32
CA VAL A 48 -13.30 7.13 -5.87
C VAL A 48 -12.82 5.73 -6.27
N LEU A 49 -12.98 4.72 -5.40
CA LEU A 49 -12.61 3.34 -5.71
C LEU A 49 -13.40 2.80 -6.92
N GLN A 50 -14.70 3.07 -6.98
CA GLN A 50 -15.54 2.67 -8.10
C GLN A 50 -15.09 3.33 -9.42
N SER A 51 -14.67 4.60 -9.38
CA SER A 51 -14.15 5.30 -10.57
C SER A 51 -12.88 4.66 -11.13
N GLU A 52 -12.09 4.01 -10.27
CA GLU A 52 -10.87 3.27 -10.62
C GLU A 52 -11.14 1.76 -10.82
N SER A 53 -12.41 1.38 -11.03
CA SER A 53 -12.86 0.00 -11.28
C SER A 53 -12.65 -0.98 -10.12
N ILE A 54 -12.59 -0.50 -8.88
CA ILE A 54 -12.56 -1.31 -7.66
C ILE A 54 -13.97 -1.30 -7.03
N VAL A 55 -14.70 -2.41 -7.11
CA VAL A 55 -16.15 -2.45 -6.83
C VAL A 55 -16.46 -3.17 -5.50
N GLU A 56 -17.34 -2.58 -4.68
CA GLU A 56 -17.84 -3.20 -3.44
C GLU A 56 -18.71 -4.44 -3.76
N GLY A 57 -18.54 -5.52 -3.00
CA GLY A 57 -19.18 -6.82 -3.20
C GLY A 57 -18.56 -7.68 -4.31
N THR A 58 -17.59 -7.14 -5.07
CA THR A 58 -16.87 -7.89 -6.13
C THR A 58 -15.38 -7.94 -5.86
N ASP A 59 -14.76 -6.79 -5.60
CA ASP A 59 -13.33 -6.67 -5.33
C ASP A 59 -13.02 -6.47 -3.84
N TYR A 60 -13.99 -5.95 -3.07
CA TYR A 60 -13.88 -5.83 -1.62
C TYR A 60 -15.23 -5.83 -0.91
N GLU A 61 -15.18 -6.17 0.37
CA GLU A 61 -16.28 -6.10 1.32
C GLU A 61 -15.98 -5.05 2.39
N ASN A 62 -17.03 -4.44 2.93
CA ASN A 62 -16.88 -3.61 4.11
C ASN A 62 -16.62 -4.51 5.33
N SER A 63 -15.63 -4.17 6.15
CA SER A 63 -15.41 -4.93 7.38
C SER A 63 -16.61 -4.80 8.32
N ALA A 64 -16.85 -5.84 9.12
CA ALA A 64 -17.90 -5.83 10.11
C ALA A 64 -17.82 -4.58 11.00
N PHE A 65 -18.98 -4.02 11.33
CA PHE A 65 -19.07 -2.86 12.20
C PHE A 65 -18.29 -3.08 13.50
N ASN A 66 -17.46 -2.11 13.88
CA ASN A 66 -16.70 -2.14 15.13
C ASN A 66 -16.75 -0.76 15.75
N GLU A 67 -17.33 -0.68 16.95
CA GLU A 67 -17.60 0.57 17.65
C GLU A 67 -16.31 1.36 17.96
N LYS A 68 -15.24 0.67 18.37
CA LYS A 68 -13.94 1.28 18.64
C LYS A 68 -13.34 1.92 17.37
N ARG A 69 -13.34 1.19 16.25
CA ARG A 69 -12.87 1.74 14.96
C ARG A 69 -13.71 2.93 14.51
N ARG A 70 -15.03 2.86 14.69
CA ARG A 70 -15.92 3.98 14.37
C ARG A 70 -15.59 5.22 15.21
N ALA A 71 -15.37 5.05 16.51
CA ALA A 71 -14.99 6.13 17.42
C ALA A 71 -13.65 6.77 17.05
N GLU A 72 -12.72 5.97 16.53
CA GLU A 72 -11.41 6.41 16.05
C GLU A 72 -11.44 6.98 14.62
N GLY A 73 -12.60 6.97 13.94
CA GLY A 73 -12.70 7.41 12.54
C GLY A 73 -11.98 6.49 11.56
N LEU A 74 -11.86 5.20 11.90
CA LEU A 74 -11.18 4.20 11.10
C LEU A 74 -12.18 3.35 10.32
N HIS A 75 -11.94 3.22 9.02
CA HIS A 75 -12.73 2.40 8.11
C HIS A 75 -11.88 1.28 7.51
N LEU A 76 -12.24 0.02 7.77
CA LEU A 76 -11.50 -1.13 7.23
C LEU A 76 -12.26 -1.72 6.04
N LEU A 77 -11.56 -1.86 4.92
CA LEU A 77 -12.05 -2.59 3.75
C LEU A 77 -11.26 -3.91 3.60
N ARG A 78 -11.98 -4.97 3.20
CA ARG A 78 -11.45 -6.31 2.98
C ARG A 78 -11.56 -6.68 1.51
N PHE A 79 -10.44 -6.70 0.81
CA PHE A 79 -10.32 -7.03 -0.59
C PHE A 79 -10.28 -8.55 -0.81
N HIS A 80 -10.76 -8.99 -1.96
CA HIS A 80 -10.72 -10.41 -2.35
C HIS A 80 -9.41 -10.79 -3.04
N LYS A 81 -8.74 -9.81 -3.67
CA LYS A 81 -7.48 -9.99 -4.39
C LYS A 81 -6.34 -9.36 -3.60
N THR A 82 -5.20 -10.04 -3.59
CA THR A 82 -3.95 -9.52 -3.02
C THR A 82 -3.48 -8.31 -3.84
N GLY A 83 -2.92 -7.30 -3.16
CA GLY A 83 -2.43 -6.08 -3.81
C GLY A 83 -3.49 -5.02 -4.12
N THR A 84 -4.78 -5.39 -4.22
CA THR A 84 -5.87 -4.41 -4.40
C THR A 84 -6.03 -3.50 -3.19
N ALA A 85 -5.74 -3.98 -1.98
CA ALA A 85 -5.69 -3.16 -0.78
C ALA A 85 -4.66 -2.02 -0.88
N ALA A 86 -3.44 -2.33 -1.35
CA ALA A 86 -2.40 -1.34 -1.55
C ALA A 86 -2.76 -0.34 -2.66
N GLN A 87 -3.35 -0.84 -3.75
CA GLN A 87 -3.84 0.01 -4.84
C GLN A 87 -4.93 0.98 -4.36
N ALA A 88 -5.91 0.49 -3.59
CA ALA A 88 -6.98 1.30 -3.03
C ALA A 88 -6.44 2.41 -2.10
N THR A 89 -5.44 2.10 -1.27
CA THR A 89 -4.75 3.09 -0.43
C THR A 89 -4.08 4.18 -1.28
N GLN A 90 -3.33 3.80 -2.32
CA GLN A 90 -2.65 4.75 -3.20
C GLN A 90 -3.63 5.65 -3.96
N ILE A 91 -4.73 5.08 -4.46
CA ILE A 91 -5.80 5.82 -5.13
C ILE A 91 -6.38 6.87 -4.18
N TRP A 92 -6.67 6.47 -2.94
CA TRP A 92 -7.23 7.37 -1.94
C TRP A 92 -6.26 8.49 -1.55
N GLU A 93 -4.98 8.19 -1.32
CA GLU A 93 -3.95 9.19 -1.02
C GLU A 93 -3.77 10.20 -2.16
N LYS A 94 -3.76 9.72 -3.41
CA LYS A 94 -3.69 10.57 -4.60
C LYS A 94 -4.90 11.51 -4.68
N HIS A 95 -6.10 10.99 -4.43
CA HIS A 95 -7.33 11.78 -4.39
C HIS A 95 -7.28 12.87 -3.30
N MET A 96 -6.88 12.50 -2.08
CA MET A 96 -6.76 13.45 -0.97
C MET A 96 -5.70 14.53 -1.23
N THR A 97 -4.59 14.17 -1.87
CA THR A 97 -3.56 15.14 -2.29
C THR A 97 -4.13 16.13 -3.31
N ALA A 98 -4.80 15.62 -4.36
CA ALA A 98 -5.44 16.47 -5.37
C ALA A 98 -6.51 17.39 -4.76
N ARG A 99 -7.24 16.90 -3.74
CA ARG A 99 -8.23 17.68 -3.00
C ARG A 99 -7.61 18.79 -2.16
N ALA A 100 -6.49 18.54 -1.48
CA ALA A 100 -5.81 19.55 -0.65
C ALA A 100 -5.22 20.71 -1.49
N HIS A 101 -5.04 20.51 -2.79
CA HIS A 101 -4.60 21.52 -3.74
C HIS A 101 -5.74 22.29 -4.45
N ARG A 102 -7.01 21.99 -4.13
CA ARG A 102 -8.18 22.74 -4.59
C ARG A 102 -8.65 23.75 -3.56
#